data_AF-A0A847FH32-F1
#
_entry.id   AF-A0A847FH32-F1
#
_cell.length_a   1.000
_cell.length_b   1.000
_cell.length_c   1.000
_cell.angle_alpha   90.00
_cell.angle_beta   90.00
_cell.angle_gamma   90.00
#
_symmetry.space_group_name_H-M   'P 1'
#
loop_
_entity.id
_entity.type
_entity.pdbx_description
1 polymer ?
#
loop_
_entity_poly.entity_id
_entity_poly.type
_entity_poly.pdbx_seq_one_letter_code
_entity_poly.pdbx_strand_id
1 'polypeptide(L)'
;MNIPAGAKEPMSFSVERQSSRGFTLLELIVALSVSVMIASALYFSLKTALESWAVSQDQLILQQVSSRIMEELVEGPLGGNGLRDVLEVVDCSPVMAVTVMPWTDDTHDVSSGISVYTLNKHIKPGTNAPIAEALLPESNEYKVVPVTLIEKGKSEDYPQAGLDISLPAASRLRFTYYPDYKNDVDVLTTFRYDPEEQAVFVEDKDGTRELYANPFGVKITEFRMRFFDSGNNELEAGGDDVSAVTGIEVAFRARSENGTERETITFVSLRNAPMHSGIVPVKEGMRFAIPDSKEIRALSLCNLSGIDNGDSIILEARSEHSRTWRLKVQFSKLSSAGKPIIESYTVEYPSGNKVFSERPRIPAEFGLNLLNLGPNGRYDYGFNDIDGEILLTGKVTLEVDKMDIGGAAIFVRP
;
A
#
# COMPACT_ATOMS: atom_id res chain seq x y z
N MET A 1 -91.90 65.83 44.22
CA MET A 1 -90.50 65.35 44.33
C MET A 1 -90.53 63.87 43.98
N ASN A 2 -90.31 63.50 42.72
CA ASN A 2 -89.04 63.39 41.95
C ASN A 2 -88.51 61.95 41.94
N ILE A 3 -88.91 61.21 40.87
CA ILE A 3 -88.09 60.46 39.87
C ILE A 3 -86.99 59.49 40.40
N PRO A 4 -86.77 58.30 39.79
CA PRO A 4 -87.63 57.35 39.03
C PRO A 4 -87.30 55.86 39.40
N ALA A 5 -87.95 54.75 39.01
CA ALA A 5 -88.71 54.25 37.85
C ALA A 5 -87.87 53.86 36.60
N GLY A 6 -87.65 52.56 36.41
CA GLY A 6 -87.10 51.93 35.19
C GLY A 6 -86.38 50.61 35.52
N ALA A 7 -87.07 49.51 35.76
CA ALA A 7 -87.62 48.55 34.79
C ALA A 7 -86.55 47.62 34.17
N LYS A 8 -86.71 46.32 34.43
CA LYS A 8 -85.91 45.18 33.94
C LYS A 8 -86.04 45.02 32.42
N GLU A 9 -84.95 44.75 31.73
CA GLU A 9 -84.94 44.11 30.41
C GLU A 9 -84.22 42.75 30.45
N PRO A 10 -84.67 41.75 29.66
CA PRO A 10 -84.02 40.46 29.49
C PRO A 10 -83.04 40.42 28.31
N MET A 11 -82.20 39.38 28.30
CA MET A 11 -81.15 39.05 27.32
C MET A 11 -81.48 39.30 25.84
N SER A 12 -80.46 39.68 25.06
CA SER A 12 -80.36 39.24 23.66
C SER A 12 -78.92 38.88 23.30
N PHE A 13 -78.66 37.59 23.12
CA PHE A 13 -77.53 37.11 22.34
C PHE A 13 -77.72 37.61 20.90
N SER A 14 -76.88 38.54 20.45
CA SER A 14 -76.78 38.89 19.04
C SER A 14 -76.11 37.74 18.31
N VAL A 15 -76.92 36.85 17.73
CA VAL A 15 -76.51 36.00 16.61
C VAL A 15 -76.22 36.96 15.45
N GLU A 16 -74.95 37.31 15.27
CA GLU A 16 -74.48 37.92 14.02
C GLU A 16 -74.76 36.91 12.90
N ARG A 17 -75.82 37.20 12.13
CA ARG A 17 -76.06 36.54 10.85
C ARG A 17 -74.84 36.80 9.97
N GLN A 18 -74.00 35.79 9.80
CA GLN A 18 -73.13 35.67 8.63
C GLN A 18 -74.00 35.90 7.39
N SER A 19 -73.85 37.06 6.76
CA SER A 19 -74.39 37.25 5.42
C SER A 19 -73.68 36.24 4.52
N SER A 20 -74.41 35.25 4.02
CA SER A 20 -73.95 34.37 2.97
C SER A 20 -73.80 35.17 1.68
N ARG A 21 -72.68 35.89 1.53
CA ARG A 21 -72.21 36.33 0.22
C ARG A 21 -71.87 35.05 -0.55
N GLY A 22 -72.77 34.64 -1.45
CA GLY A 22 -72.48 33.57 -2.39
C GLY A 22 -71.25 33.96 -3.19
N PHE A 23 -70.27 33.06 -3.24
CA PHE A 23 -69.09 33.21 -4.09
C PHE A 23 -69.54 33.43 -5.53
N THR A 24 -68.95 34.42 -6.21
CA THR A 24 -69.16 34.55 -7.65
C THR A 24 -68.45 33.39 -8.36
N LEU A 25 -69.02 32.90 -9.47
CA LEU A 25 -68.39 31.86 -10.29
C LEU A 25 -66.95 32.22 -10.67
N LEU A 26 -66.69 33.52 -10.87
CA LEU A 26 -65.39 34.05 -11.24
C LEU A 26 -64.37 33.96 -10.08
N GLU A 27 -64.77 34.28 -8.85
CA GLU A 27 -63.92 34.08 -7.65
C GLU A 27 -63.58 32.60 -7.43
N LEU A 28 -64.53 31.69 -7.66
CA LEU A 28 -64.30 30.25 -7.56
C LEU A 28 -63.28 29.76 -8.60
N ILE A 29 -63.40 30.23 -9.85
CA ILE A 29 -62.47 29.87 -10.94
C ILE A 29 -61.06 30.42 -10.64
N VAL A 30 -60.95 31.65 -10.14
CA VAL A 30 -59.65 32.23 -9.76
C VAL A 30 -59.02 31.45 -8.60
N ALA A 31 -59.80 31.13 -7.56
CA ALA A 31 -59.31 30.34 -6.42
C ALA A 31 -58.87 28.93 -6.83
N LEU A 32 -59.62 28.26 -7.72
CA LEU A 32 -59.24 26.98 -8.31
C LEU A 32 -57.95 27.11 -9.13
N SER A 33 -57.83 28.13 -9.96
CA SER A 33 -56.66 28.34 -10.82
C SER A 33 -55.39 28.58 -9.99
N VAL A 34 -55.47 29.43 -8.97
CA VAL A 34 -54.34 29.67 -8.05
C VAL A 34 -53.99 28.41 -7.27
N SER A 35 -54.99 27.67 -6.77
CA SER A 35 -54.77 26.42 -6.04
C SER A 35 -54.09 25.37 -6.92
N VAL A 36 -54.50 25.23 -8.19
CA VAL A 36 -53.85 24.32 -9.15
C VAL A 36 -52.42 24.75 -9.43
N MET A 37 -52.16 26.04 -9.67
CA MET A 37 -50.79 26.53 -9.89
C MET A 37 -49.88 26.24 -8.69
N ILE A 38 -50.34 26.51 -7.47
CA ILE A 38 -49.60 26.22 -6.24
C ILE A 38 -49.38 24.71 -6.08
N ALA A 39 -50.42 23.90 -6.27
CA ALA A 39 -50.32 22.45 -6.16
C ALA A 39 -49.35 21.85 -7.20
N SER A 40 -49.38 22.34 -8.45
CA SER A 40 -48.43 21.94 -9.48
C SER A 40 -47.01 22.35 -9.12
N ALA A 41 -46.78 23.57 -8.65
CA ALA A 41 -45.45 24.02 -8.22
C ALA A 41 -44.90 23.18 -7.06
N LEU A 42 -45.73 22.87 -6.07
CA LEU A 42 -45.37 22.00 -4.95
C LEU A 42 -45.08 20.57 -5.42
N TYR A 43 -45.90 20.03 -6.32
CA TYR A 43 -45.70 18.70 -6.89
C TYR A 43 -44.37 18.60 -7.63
N PHE A 44 -44.07 19.54 -8.53
CA PHE A 44 -42.79 19.53 -9.25
C PHE A 44 -41.60 19.72 -8.32
N SER A 45 -41.68 20.65 -7.35
CA SER A 45 -40.61 20.85 -6.37
C SER A 45 -40.36 19.59 -5.54
N LEU A 46 -41.41 18.91 -5.08
CA LEU A 46 -41.29 17.69 -4.29
C LEU A 46 -40.73 16.54 -5.14
N LYS A 47 -41.21 16.39 -6.38
CA LYS A 47 -40.71 15.38 -7.31
C LYS A 47 -39.22 15.57 -7.58
N THR A 48 -38.78 16.78 -7.90
CA THR A 48 -37.37 17.09 -8.12
C THR A 48 -36.53 16.89 -6.87
N ALA A 49 -37.04 17.24 -5.69
CA ALA A 49 -36.34 17.01 -4.42
C ALA A 49 -36.17 15.50 -4.13
N LEU A 50 -37.20 14.69 -4.37
CA LEU A 50 -37.15 13.23 -4.19
C LEU A 50 -36.20 12.56 -5.19
N GLU A 51 -36.25 12.95 -6.46
CA GLU A 51 -35.32 12.47 -7.49
C GLU A 51 -33.87 12.85 -7.15
N SER A 52 -33.63 14.09 -6.72
CA SER A 52 -32.30 14.54 -6.29
C SER A 52 -31.81 13.80 -5.04
N TRP A 53 -32.71 13.51 -4.09
CA TRP A 53 -32.37 12.77 -2.88
C TRP A 53 -32.01 11.31 -3.20
N ALA A 54 -32.78 10.65 -4.06
CA ALA A 54 -32.50 9.28 -4.51
C ALA A 54 -31.14 9.17 -5.21
N VAL A 55 -30.83 10.10 -6.13
CA VAL A 55 -29.52 10.14 -6.80
C VAL A 55 -28.39 10.39 -5.81
N SER A 56 -28.56 11.29 -4.84
CA SER A 56 -27.55 11.55 -3.82
C SER A 56 -27.31 10.33 -2.92
N GLN A 57 -28.37 9.61 -2.56
CA GLN A 57 -28.26 8.39 -1.76
C GLN A 57 -27.52 7.29 -2.54
N ASP A 58 -27.86 7.08 -3.81
CA ASP A 58 -27.20 6.14 -4.71
C ASP A 58 -25.70 6.41 -4.83
N GLN A 59 -25.32 7.67 -5.04
CA GLN A 59 -23.91 8.06 -5.15
C GLN A 59 -23.12 7.76 -3.88
N LEU A 60 -23.72 7.99 -2.71
CA LEU A 60 -23.11 7.69 -1.42
C LEU A 60 -22.93 6.18 -1.23
N ILE A 61 -23.97 5.39 -1.54
CA ILE A 61 -23.91 3.92 -1.49
C ILE A 61 -22.83 3.39 -2.44
N LEU A 62 -22.84 3.84 -3.70
CA LEU A 62 -21.85 3.45 -4.71
C LEU A 62 -20.43 3.79 -4.26
N GLN A 63 -20.21 4.98 -3.70
CA GLN A 63 -18.91 5.39 -3.19
C GLN A 63 -18.47 4.49 -2.03
N GLN A 64 -19.34 4.22 -1.07
CA GLN A 64 -19.03 3.39 0.08
C GLN A 64 -18.69 1.95 -0.33
N VAL A 65 -19.53 1.33 -1.15
CA VAL A 65 -19.33 -0.05 -1.62
C VAL A 65 -18.08 -0.15 -2.49
N SER A 66 -17.92 0.75 -3.46
CA SER A 66 -16.75 0.72 -4.36
C SER A 66 -15.45 0.94 -3.60
N SER A 67 -15.42 1.88 -2.65
CA SER A 67 -14.21 2.13 -1.84
C SER A 67 -13.86 0.91 -1.00
N ARG A 68 -14.86 0.23 -0.44
CA ARG A 68 -14.64 -0.93 0.43
C ARG A 68 -14.20 -2.17 -0.34
N ILE A 69 -14.80 -2.44 -1.50
CA ILE A 69 -14.32 -3.50 -2.41
C ILE A 69 -12.88 -3.22 -2.81
N MET A 70 -12.56 -1.97 -3.16
CA MET A 70 -11.20 -1.60 -3.55
C MET A 70 -10.20 -1.72 -2.39
N GLU A 71 -10.58 -1.28 -1.20
CA GLU A 71 -9.77 -1.41 0.02
C GLU A 71 -9.51 -2.87 0.35
N GLU A 72 -10.54 -3.72 0.36
CA GLU A 72 -10.38 -5.16 0.66
C GLU A 72 -9.59 -5.89 -0.43
N LEU A 73 -9.71 -5.49 -1.70
CA LEU A 73 -8.91 -6.05 -2.79
C LEU A 73 -7.43 -5.65 -2.68
N VAL A 74 -7.15 -4.38 -2.39
CA VAL A 74 -5.80 -3.82 -2.38
C VAL A 74 -5.05 -4.16 -1.09
N GLU A 75 -5.68 -3.96 0.06
CA GLU A 75 -5.07 -4.12 1.38
C GLU A 75 -5.35 -5.50 2.01
N GLY A 76 -6.38 -6.20 1.53
CA GLY A 76 -6.84 -7.44 2.15
C GLY A 76 -7.84 -7.21 3.30
N PRO A 77 -8.49 -8.27 3.79
CA PRO A 77 -9.31 -8.22 4.99
C PRO A 77 -8.44 -8.06 6.25
N LEU A 78 -9.06 -7.78 7.41
CA LEU A 78 -8.36 -7.71 8.69
C LEU A 78 -7.56 -9.01 8.96
N GLY A 79 -6.23 -8.90 8.95
CA GLY A 79 -5.33 -10.03 9.18
C GLY A 79 -5.06 -10.91 7.96
N GLY A 80 -5.56 -10.54 6.78
CA GLY A 80 -5.25 -11.20 5.51
C GLY A 80 -4.35 -10.34 4.61
N ASN A 81 -3.99 -10.90 3.46
CA ASN A 81 -3.17 -10.23 2.45
C ASN A 81 -4.06 -9.68 1.32
N GLY A 82 -3.69 -8.51 0.79
CA GLY A 82 -4.29 -7.93 -0.42
C GLY A 82 -3.33 -7.94 -1.62
N LEU A 83 -3.76 -7.36 -2.73
CA LEU A 83 -2.89 -7.18 -3.91
C LEU A 83 -1.59 -6.44 -3.59
N ARG A 84 -1.60 -5.53 -2.61
CA ARG A 84 -0.40 -4.80 -2.20
C ARG A 84 0.67 -5.71 -1.61
N ASP A 85 0.28 -6.83 -1.00
CA ASP A 85 1.20 -7.77 -0.34
C ASP A 85 1.79 -8.82 -1.29
N VAL A 86 1.34 -8.86 -2.54
CA VAL A 86 1.76 -9.84 -3.54
C VAL A 86 3.27 -9.84 -3.72
N LEU A 87 3.86 -11.03 -3.60
CA LEU A 87 5.28 -11.24 -3.85
C LEU A 87 5.56 -11.50 -5.32
N GLU A 88 4.69 -12.23 -6.01
CA GLU A 88 4.86 -12.59 -7.41
C GLU A 88 3.51 -12.88 -8.05
N VAL A 89 3.38 -12.52 -9.32
CA VAL A 89 2.28 -12.99 -10.17
C VAL A 89 2.76 -14.24 -10.90
N VAL A 90 1.96 -15.31 -10.85
CA VAL A 90 2.28 -16.61 -11.47
C VAL A 90 1.51 -16.79 -12.76
N ASP A 91 0.26 -16.31 -12.79
CA ASP A 91 -0.60 -16.32 -13.96
C ASP A 91 -1.51 -15.09 -13.92
N CYS A 92 -1.86 -14.56 -15.09
CA CYS A 92 -2.67 -13.35 -15.18
C CYS A 92 -3.53 -13.31 -16.43
N SER A 93 -4.70 -12.69 -16.29
CA SER A 93 -5.63 -12.37 -17.37
C SER A 93 -6.29 -11.01 -17.08
N PRO A 94 -7.02 -10.40 -18.03
CA PRO A 94 -7.70 -9.14 -17.78
C PRO A 94 -8.72 -9.17 -16.63
N VAL A 95 -9.15 -10.34 -16.16
CA VAL A 95 -10.14 -10.47 -15.07
C VAL A 95 -9.64 -11.33 -13.91
N MET A 96 -8.36 -11.69 -13.91
CA MET A 96 -7.80 -12.65 -12.95
C MET A 96 -6.32 -12.40 -12.71
N ALA A 97 -5.87 -12.58 -11.46
CA ALA A 97 -4.46 -12.67 -11.13
C ALA A 97 -4.24 -13.81 -10.13
N VAL A 98 -3.37 -14.75 -10.48
CA VAL A 98 -2.87 -15.81 -9.59
C VAL A 98 -1.54 -15.35 -9.03
N THR A 99 -1.44 -15.31 -7.71
CA THR A 99 -0.37 -14.63 -7.01
C THR A 99 0.22 -15.47 -5.89
N VAL A 100 1.49 -15.22 -5.56
CA VAL A 100 2.15 -15.74 -4.37
C VAL A 100 2.12 -14.66 -3.29
N MET A 101 1.57 -15.00 -2.13
CA MET A 101 1.51 -14.12 -0.97
C MET A 101 2.64 -14.44 0.02
N PRO A 102 3.02 -13.50 0.90
CA PRO A 102 3.87 -13.82 2.03
C PRO A 102 3.19 -14.87 2.91
N TRP A 103 3.93 -15.92 3.24
CA TRP A 103 3.47 -16.98 4.11
C TRP A 103 3.96 -16.75 5.52
N THR A 104 3.06 -16.84 6.50
CA THR A 104 3.42 -16.74 7.91
C THR A 104 3.15 -18.07 8.60
N ASP A 105 4.21 -18.70 9.10
CA ASP A 105 4.16 -19.89 9.93
C ASP A 105 4.17 -19.49 11.41
N ASP A 106 3.03 -19.60 12.08
CA ASP A 106 2.81 -19.26 13.50
C ASP A 106 2.67 -20.48 14.41
N THR A 107 3.12 -21.66 13.94
CA THR A 107 2.90 -22.94 14.63
C THR A 107 3.93 -23.26 15.72
N HIS A 108 4.82 -22.31 16.03
CA HIS A 108 6.02 -22.57 16.84
C HIS A 108 5.94 -21.95 18.23
N ASP A 109 6.22 -22.76 19.25
CA ASP A 109 6.44 -22.31 20.63
C ASP A 109 7.89 -22.53 21.05
N VAL A 110 8.46 -21.56 21.78
CA VAL A 110 9.81 -21.68 22.35
C VAL A 110 9.81 -22.69 23.48
N SER A 111 10.60 -23.75 23.32
CA SER A 111 10.88 -24.75 24.34
C SER A 111 12.35 -24.71 24.76
N SER A 112 12.62 -25.10 26.00
CA SER A 112 13.96 -25.01 26.57
C SER A 112 14.97 -25.84 25.78
N GLY A 113 16.02 -25.19 25.26
CA GLY A 113 17.12 -25.84 24.55
C GLY A 113 16.88 -26.09 23.05
N ILE A 114 15.73 -25.69 22.50
CA ILE A 114 15.48 -25.70 21.06
C ILE A 114 15.71 -24.30 20.51
N SER A 115 16.58 -24.19 19.51
CA SER A 115 16.83 -22.95 18.77
C SER A 115 16.63 -23.10 17.26
N VAL A 116 16.20 -24.28 16.81
CA VAL A 116 16.01 -24.60 15.39
C VAL A 116 14.58 -25.08 15.18
N TYR A 117 13.90 -24.46 14.23
CA TYR A 117 12.49 -24.67 13.94
C TYR A 117 12.33 -25.08 12.49
N THR A 118 11.62 -26.18 12.23
CA THR A 118 11.29 -26.61 10.87
C THR A 118 10.07 -25.83 10.39
N LEU A 119 10.19 -25.14 9.27
CA LEU A 119 9.09 -24.35 8.71
C LEU A 119 8.04 -25.26 8.06
N ASN A 120 6.78 -24.80 8.04
CA ASN A 120 5.66 -25.60 7.51
C ASN A 120 5.50 -25.54 5.98
N LYS A 121 6.30 -24.73 5.27
CA LYS A 121 6.35 -24.61 3.80
C LYS A 121 7.78 -24.44 3.31
N HIS A 122 8.03 -24.80 2.05
CA HIS A 122 9.30 -24.55 1.40
C HIS A 122 9.51 -23.06 1.17
N ILE A 123 10.76 -22.60 1.22
CA ILE A 123 11.15 -21.24 0.88
C ILE A 123 11.61 -21.22 -0.57
N LYS A 124 11.14 -20.24 -1.34
CA LYS A 124 11.56 -20.07 -2.74
C LYS A 124 13.09 -19.89 -2.80
N PRO A 125 13.82 -20.69 -3.60
CA PRO A 125 15.27 -20.56 -3.72
C PRO A 125 15.71 -19.16 -4.15
N GLY A 126 16.78 -18.64 -3.55
CA GLY A 126 17.34 -17.32 -3.86
C GLY A 126 16.60 -16.13 -3.23
N THR A 127 15.63 -16.39 -2.35
CA THR A 127 14.96 -15.35 -1.56
C THR A 127 15.67 -15.11 -0.23
N ASN A 128 15.35 -13.99 0.42
CA ASN A 128 15.93 -13.63 1.72
C ASN A 128 15.56 -14.65 2.81
N ALA A 129 16.35 -14.67 3.88
CA ALA A 129 15.98 -15.38 5.10
C ALA A 129 14.59 -14.95 5.61
N PRO A 130 13.84 -15.86 6.27
CA PRO A 130 12.54 -15.52 6.85
C PRO A 130 12.67 -14.34 7.82
N ILE A 131 11.58 -13.60 7.99
CA ILE A 131 11.44 -12.65 9.09
C ILE A 131 10.88 -13.42 10.27
N ALA A 132 11.65 -13.50 11.35
CA ALA A 132 11.17 -14.10 12.59
C ALA A 132 10.64 -13.03 13.53
N GLU A 133 9.52 -13.32 14.18
CA GLU A 133 8.95 -12.48 15.22
C GLU A 133 8.56 -13.33 16.43
N ALA A 134 8.79 -12.79 17.62
CA ALA A 134 8.50 -13.44 18.89
C ALA A 134 7.49 -12.63 19.71
N LEU A 135 6.47 -13.31 20.23
CA LEU A 135 5.59 -12.81 21.27
C LEU A 135 6.06 -13.38 22.61
N LEU A 136 6.63 -12.52 23.45
CA LEU A 136 7.08 -12.90 24.79
C LEU A 136 5.87 -13.21 25.71
N PRO A 137 6.01 -14.07 26.74
CA PRO A 137 4.88 -14.50 27.57
C PRO A 137 4.06 -13.40 28.25
N GLU A 138 4.67 -12.23 28.48
CA GLU A 138 4.04 -11.06 29.11
C GLU A 138 3.85 -9.88 28.12
N SER A 139 4.09 -10.09 26.83
CA SER A 139 3.93 -9.09 25.78
C SER A 139 2.61 -9.27 25.05
N ASN A 140 2.01 -8.15 24.62
CA ASN A 140 0.86 -8.15 23.70
C ASN A 140 1.28 -7.94 22.24
N GLU A 141 2.58 -7.68 22.00
CA GLU A 141 3.11 -7.34 20.69
C GLU A 141 4.25 -8.27 20.29
N TYR A 142 4.24 -8.65 19.02
CA TYR A 142 5.33 -9.36 18.36
C TYR A 142 6.53 -8.44 18.18
N LYS A 143 7.73 -8.96 18.39
CA LYS A 143 9.00 -8.25 18.17
C LYS A 143 9.85 -9.02 17.18
N VAL A 144 10.47 -8.32 16.24
CA VAL A 144 11.40 -8.93 15.29
C VAL A 144 12.59 -9.51 16.04
N VAL A 145 12.96 -10.74 15.69
CA VAL A 145 14.12 -11.45 16.24
C VAL A 145 15.04 -11.90 15.11
N PRO A 146 16.37 -11.88 15.33
CA PRO A 146 17.32 -12.35 14.33
C PRO A 146 17.16 -13.85 14.10
N VAL A 147 17.18 -14.24 12.82
CA VAL A 147 17.03 -15.61 12.38
C VAL A 147 17.97 -15.90 11.24
N THR A 148 18.53 -17.10 11.24
CA THR A 148 19.37 -17.64 10.17
C THR A 148 18.63 -18.79 9.48
N LEU A 149 18.69 -18.83 8.16
CA LEU A 149 18.23 -19.98 7.41
C LEU A 149 19.29 -21.07 7.47
N ILE A 150 18.92 -22.25 7.95
CA ILE A 150 19.79 -23.42 7.99
C ILE A 150 19.52 -24.22 6.72
N GLU A 151 20.40 -24.06 5.74
CA GLU A 151 20.40 -24.87 4.53
C GLU A 151 20.80 -26.31 4.89
N LYS A 152 19.81 -27.19 4.99
CA LYS A 152 20.07 -28.63 4.85
C LYS A 152 20.38 -28.88 3.37
N GLY A 153 21.31 -29.79 3.09
CA GLY A 153 21.72 -30.13 1.73
C GLY A 153 20.56 -30.65 0.86
N LYS A 154 20.86 -31.22 -0.32
CA LYS A 154 19.88 -31.70 -1.33
C LYS A 154 18.95 -32.84 -0.87
N SER A 155 18.25 -32.72 0.25
CA SER A 155 17.11 -33.57 0.64
C SER A 155 15.81 -32.76 0.54
N GLU A 156 14.70 -33.45 0.25
CA GLU A 156 13.33 -32.93 0.22
C GLU A 156 12.80 -32.52 1.61
N ASP A 157 13.68 -32.15 2.54
CA ASP A 157 13.30 -31.78 3.90
C ASP A 157 12.86 -30.31 3.94
N TYR A 158 11.80 -30.02 4.69
CA TYR A 158 11.36 -28.65 4.94
C TYR A 158 12.50 -27.78 5.52
N PRO A 159 12.60 -26.51 5.10
CA PRO A 159 13.67 -25.61 5.53
C PRO A 159 13.61 -25.38 7.04
N GLN A 160 14.78 -25.10 7.62
CA GLN A 160 14.90 -24.85 9.05
C GLN A 160 15.37 -23.43 9.34
N ALA A 161 14.72 -22.78 10.30
CA ALA A 161 15.07 -21.48 10.82
C ALA A 161 15.78 -21.64 12.16
N GLY A 162 17.02 -21.13 12.26
CA GLY A 162 17.78 -21.04 13.50
C GLY A 162 17.59 -19.66 14.13
N LEU A 163 17.31 -19.61 15.44
CA LEU A 163 17.34 -18.37 16.19
C LEU A 163 18.73 -18.11 16.75
N ASP A 164 19.24 -16.90 16.54
CA ASP A 164 20.56 -16.49 17.03
C ASP A 164 20.51 -15.98 18.49
N ILE A 165 19.32 -15.90 19.08
CA ILE A 165 19.07 -15.44 20.44
C ILE A 165 18.31 -16.47 21.26
N SER A 166 18.57 -16.48 22.56
CA SER A 166 17.77 -17.26 23.51
C SER A 166 16.53 -16.46 23.89
N LEU A 167 15.36 -17.07 23.67
CA LEU A 167 14.06 -16.53 24.07
C LEU A 167 13.53 -17.26 25.31
N PRO A 168 12.72 -16.60 26.15
CA PRO A 168 12.03 -17.26 27.25
C PRO A 168 11.17 -18.43 26.75
N ALA A 169 11.13 -19.51 27.53
CA ALA A 169 10.19 -20.61 27.28
C ALA A 169 8.74 -20.11 27.24
N ALA A 170 7.90 -20.75 26.42
CA ALA A 170 6.52 -20.35 26.14
C ALA A 170 6.34 -19.03 25.36
N SER A 171 7.42 -18.45 24.82
CA SER A 171 7.28 -17.40 23.79
C SER A 171 6.71 -18.02 22.51
N ARG A 172 5.77 -17.34 21.85
CA ARG A 172 5.26 -17.78 20.54
C ARG A 172 6.13 -17.21 19.43
N LEU A 173 6.38 -18.00 18.41
CA LEU A 173 7.17 -17.60 17.25
C LEU A 173 6.32 -17.64 16.01
N ARG A 174 6.53 -16.64 15.15
CA ARG A 174 6.07 -16.69 13.77
C ARG A 174 7.21 -16.37 12.80
N PHE A 175 7.20 -17.05 11.66
CA PHE A 175 8.15 -16.85 10.58
C PHE A 175 7.41 -16.43 9.32
N THR A 176 7.70 -15.25 8.80
CA THR A 176 7.13 -14.76 7.55
C THR A 176 8.16 -14.85 6.42
N TYR A 177 7.82 -15.50 5.32
CA TYR A 177 8.75 -15.73 4.21
C TYR A 177 8.06 -15.85 2.86
N TYR A 178 8.88 -15.95 1.81
CA TYR A 178 8.45 -16.22 0.45
C TYR A 178 8.31 -17.73 0.25
N PRO A 179 7.07 -18.27 0.16
CA PRO A 179 6.87 -19.69 -0.04
C PRO A 179 7.22 -20.13 -1.48
N ASP A 180 7.68 -21.37 -1.64
CA ASP A 180 7.93 -21.96 -2.97
C ASP A 180 6.66 -22.60 -3.54
N TYR A 181 5.92 -21.83 -4.33
CA TYR A 181 4.67 -22.29 -4.96
C TYR A 181 4.84 -23.50 -5.90
N LYS A 182 6.06 -23.80 -6.35
CA LYS A 182 6.32 -24.98 -7.21
C LYS A 182 6.31 -26.28 -6.43
N ASN A 183 6.69 -26.23 -5.16
CA ASN A 183 6.68 -27.36 -4.24
C ASN A 183 5.39 -27.39 -3.40
N ASP A 184 4.84 -26.22 -3.06
CA ASP A 184 3.64 -26.05 -2.24
C ASP A 184 2.56 -25.24 -3.00
N VAL A 185 1.72 -25.88 -3.80
CA VAL A 185 0.73 -25.18 -4.66
C VAL A 185 -0.39 -24.48 -3.87
N ASP A 186 -0.66 -24.93 -2.64
CA ASP A 186 -1.69 -24.36 -1.76
C ASP A 186 -1.32 -22.98 -1.17
N VAL A 187 -0.16 -22.42 -1.53
CA VAL A 187 0.25 -21.06 -1.17
C VAL A 187 -0.19 -20.00 -2.18
N LEU A 188 -0.83 -20.42 -3.28
CA LEU A 188 -1.35 -19.53 -4.30
C LEU A 188 -2.66 -18.87 -3.86
N THR A 189 -2.83 -17.61 -4.24
CA THR A 189 -4.07 -16.86 -4.06
C THR A 189 -4.51 -16.29 -5.41
N THR A 190 -5.76 -16.56 -5.78
CA THR A 190 -6.35 -16.11 -7.04
C THR A 190 -7.38 -15.02 -6.77
N PHE A 191 -7.18 -13.85 -7.37
CA PHE A 191 -8.20 -12.81 -7.46
C PHE A 191 -8.91 -12.96 -8.79
N ARG A 192 -10.23 -13.07 -8.81
CA ARG A 192 -11.00 -13.30 -10.04
C ARG A 192 -12.32 -12.54 -10.03
N TYR A 193 -12.67 -11.94 -11.15
CA TYR A 193 -14.03 -11.43 -11.38
C TYR A 193 -14.91 -12.48 -12.05
N ASP A 194 -16.14 -12.61 -11.56
CA ASP A 194 -17.18 -13.44 -12.17
C ASP A 194 -18.26 -12.57 -12.84
N PRO A 195 -18.43 -12.64 -14.17
CA PRO A 195 -19.43 -11.86 -14.89
C PRO A 195 -20.87 -12.35 -14.67
N GLU A 196 -21.08 -13.64 -14.34
CA GLU A 196 -22.42 -14.17 -14.08
C GLU A 196 -22.93 -13.70 -12.72
N GLU A 197 -22.06 -13.75 -11.71
CA GLU A 197 -22.38 -13.28 -10.35
C GLU A 197 -22.21 -11.76 -10.18
N GLN A 198 -21.53 -11.09 -11.12
CA GLN A 198 -21.24 -9.66 -11.09
C GLN A 198 -20.49 -9.22 -9.82
N ALA A 199 -19.57 -10.08 -9.39
CA ALA A 199 -18.83 -9.98 -8.12
C ALA A 199 -17.36 -10.37 -8.31
N VAL A 200 -16.52 -9.96 -7.36
CA VAL A 200 -15.09 -10.29 -7.34
C VAL A 200 -14.82 -11.26 -6.20
N PHE A 201 -14.05 -12.30 -6.48
CA PHE A 201 -13.73 -13.38 -5.56
C PHE A 201 -12.24 -13.43 -5.28
N VAL A 202 -11.91 -13.87 -4.06
CA VAL A 202 -10.58 -14.34 -3.68
C VAL A 202 -10.68 -15.82 -3.41
N GLU A 203 -9.82 -16.60 -4.05
CA GLU A 203 -9.70 -18.03 -3.88
C GLU A 203 -8.31 -18.31 -3.27
N ASP A 204 -8.29 -18.90 -2.08
CA ASP A 204 -7.08 -19.30 -1.37
C ASP A 204 -7.26 -20.70 -0.76
N LYS A 205 -6.31 -21.15 0.07
CA LYS A 205 -6.36 -22.48 0.73
C LYS A 205 -7.59 -22.68 1.61
N ASP A 206 -8.16 -21.61 2.15
CA ASP A 206 -9.30 -21.64 3.07
C ASP A 206 -10.63 -21.64 2.30
N GLY A 207 -10.58 -21.38 0.97
CA GLY A 207 -11.67 -21.55 0.03
C GLY A 207 -11.90 -20.33 -0.86
N THR A 208 -13.10 -20.26 -1.43
CA THR A 208 -13.54 -19.12 -2.24
C THR A 208 -14.37 -18.18 -1.39
N ARG A 209 -14.04 -16.89 -1.40
CA ARG A 209 -14.78 -15.83 -0.72
C ARG A 209 -15.08 -14.67 -1.68
N GLU A 210 -16.30 -14.16 -1.62
CA GLU A 210 -16.67 -12.91 -2.29
C GLU A 210 -16.04 -11.73 -1.54
N LEU A 211 -15.46 -10.77 -2.27
CA LEU A 211 -14.97 -9.52 -1.71
C LEU A 211 -16.15 -8.64 -1.32
N TYR A 212 -16.25 -8.34 -0.03
CA TYR A 212 -17.31 -7.55 0.59
C TYR A 212 -18.74 -8.00 0.19
N ALA A 213 -19.37 -8.81 1.05
CA ALA A 213 -20.79 -9.12 0.95
C ALA A 213 -21.61 -7.82 0.93
N ASN A 214 -22.16 -7.47 -0.24
CA ASN A 214 -22.74 -6.18 -0.49
C ASN A 214 -24.22 -6.12 -0.09
N PRO A 215 -24.58 -5.47 1.05
CA PRO A 215 -25.95 -5.46 1.52
C PRO A 215 -26.84 -4.46 0.78
N PHE A 216 -26.27 -3.65 -0.13
CA PHE A 216 -26.95 -2.53 -0.80
C PHE A 216 -27.30 -2.81 -2.26
N GLY A 217 -27.12 -4.05 -2.75
CA GLY A 217 -27.54 -4.44 -4.11
C GLY A 217 -26.72 -3.86 -5.27
N VAL A 218 -25.60 -3.19 -4.99
CA VAL A 218 -24.65 -2.71 -6.03
C VAL A 218 -24.05 -3.88 -6.83
N LYS A 219 -23.90 -3.73 -8.14
CA LYS A 219 -23.38 -4.79 -9.02
C LYS A 219 -22.09 -4.36 -9.71
N ILE A 220 -21.09 -5.23 -9.75
CA ILE A 220 -19.86 -4.98 -10.53
C ILE A 220 -20.11 -5.43 -11.96
N THR A 221 -20.35 -4.46 -12.83
CA THR A 221 -20.76 -4.67 -14.22
C THR A 221 -19.60 -4.85 -15.18
N GLU A 222 -18.46 -4.27 -14.85
CA GLU A 222 -17.22 -4.37 -15.62
C GLU A 222 -16.06 -4.46 -14.63
N PHE A 223 -15.05 -5.27 -14.94
CA PHE A 223 -13.82 -5.40 -14.18
C PHE A 223 -12.66 -5.64 -15.14
N ARG A 224 -11.53 -4.97 -14.89
CA ARG A 224 -10.29 -5.18 -15.63
C ARG A 224 -9.07 -5.06 -14.72
N MET A 225 -8.09 -5.90 -15.00
CA MET A 225 -6.73 -5.81 -14.49
C MET A 225 -5.78 -5.56 -15.66
N ARG A 226 -4.85 -4.64 -15.48
CA ARG A 226 -3.73 -4.39 -16.40
C ARG A 226 -2.43 -4.54 -15.64
N PHE A 227 -1.44 -5.17 -16.26
CA PHE A 227 -0.20 -5.55 -15.61
C PHE A 227 0.95 -4.75 -16.19
N PHE A 228 1.89 -4.33 -15.35
CA PHE A 228 2.97 -3.42 -15.74
C PHE A 228 4.31 -3.91 -15.25
N ASP A 229 5.36 -3.76 -16.06
CA ASP A 229 6.74 -4.02 -15.66
C ASP A 229 7.35 -2.85 -14.86
N SER A 230 8.61 -2.98 -14.46
CA SER A 230 9.35 -1.95 -13.71
C SER A 230 9.61 -0.66 -14.51
N GLY A 231 9.51 -0.72 -15.84
CA GLY A 231 9.60 0.42 -16.74
C GLY A 231 8.25 1.10 -17.00
N ASN A 232 7.19 0.64 -16.33
CA ASN A 232 5.80 1.08 -16.53
C ASN A 232 5.27 0.79 -17.95
N ASN A 233 5.80 -0.25 -18.61
CA ASN A 233 5.23 -0.77 -19.83
C ASN A 233 4.10 -1.75 -19.49
N GLU A 234 2.97 -1.64 -20.18
CA GLU A 234 1.88 -2.61 -20.06
C GLU A 234 2.34 -3.95 -20.65
N LEU A 235 2.20 -5.02 -19.86
CA LEU A 235 2.52 -6.39 -20.24
C LEU A 235 1.26 -7.07 -20.77
N GLU A 236 1.42 -7.92 -21.78
CA GLU A 236 0.32 -8.74 -22.28
C GLU A 236 -0.07 -9.79 -21.23
N ALA A 237 -1.35 -9.81 -20.87
CA ALA A 237 -1.86 -10.75 -19.90
C ALA A 237 -1.79 -12.19 -20.44
N GLY A 238 -1.21 -13.11 -19.66
CA GLY A 238 -1.01 -14.50 -20.05
C GLY A 238 0.17 -14.77 -21.00
N GLY A 239 1.04 -13.76 -21.23
CA GLY A 239 2.29 -13.93 -21.99
C GLY A 239 3.42 -14.56 -21.15
N ASP A 240 4.56 -14.87 -21.77
CA ASP A 240 5.71 -15.49 -21.07
C ASP A 240 6.37 -14.57 -20.01
N ASP A 241 6.02 -13.28 -20.00
CA ASP A 241 6.62 -12.24 -19.16
C ASP A 241 5.94 -12.02 -17.79
N VAL A 242 5.08 -12.94 -17.32
CA VAL A 242 4.35 -12.77 -16.03
C VAL A 242 5.29 -12.53 -14.85
N SER A 243 6.49 -13.12 -14.88
CA SER A 243 7.52 -12.93 -13.85
C SER A 243 8.08 -11.49 -13.76
N ALA A 244 7.87 -10.66 -14.80
CA ALA A 244 8.31 -9.28 -14.86
C ALA A 244 7.27 -8.28 -14.31
N VAL A 245 6.06 -8.74 -13.94
CA VAL A 245 4.99 -7.88 -13.44
C VAL A 245 5.39 -7.25 -12.11
N THR A 246 5.40 -5.92 -12.06
CA THR A 246 5.70 -5.10 -10.88
C THR A 246 4.57 -4.17 -10.42
N GLY A 247 3.59 -3.95 -11.29
CA GLY A 247 2.40 -3.17 -10.99
C GLY A 247 1.14 -3.80 -11.56
N ILE A 248 0.03 -3.57 -10.88
CA ILE A 248 -1.31 -3.97 -11.32
C ILE A 248 -2.21 -2.75 -11.23
N GLU A 249 -2.77 -2.32 -12.35
CA GLU A 249 -3.90 -1.41 -12.35
C GLU A 249 -5.18 -2.23 -12.26
N VAL A 250 -6.03 -1.90 -11.31
CA VAL A 250 -7.37 -2.49 -11.18
C VAL A 250 -8.40 -1.42 -11.45
N ALA A 251 -9.34 -1.71 -12.34
CA ALA A 251 -10.47 -0.86 -12.61
C ALA A 251 -11.78 -1.66 -12.64
N PHE A 252 -12.84 -1.10 -12.07
CA PHE A 252 -14.16 -1.69 -12.17
C PHE A 252 -15.27 -0.64 -12.24
N ARG A 253 -16.40 -1.03 -12.83
CA ARG A 253 -17.62 -0.22 -12.89
C ARG A 253 -18.71 -0.85 -12.04
N ALA A 254 -19.18 -0.10 -11.05
CA ALA A 254 -20.27 -0.48 -10.16
C ALA A 254 -21.58 0.22 -10.57
N ARG A 255 -22.71 -0.48 -10.45
CA ARG A 255 -24.06 0.03 -10.75
C ARG A 255 -25.00 -0.14 -9.56
N SER A 256 -25.76 0.89 -9.20
CA SER A 256 -26.82 0.85 -8.17
C SER A 256 -28.11 0.21 -8.69
N GLU A 257 -29.05 -0.12 -7.81
CA GLU A 257 -30.37 -0.63 -8.20
C GLU A 257 -31.14 0.34 -9.12
N ASN A 258 -31.01 1.65 -8.90
CA ASN A 258 -31.68 2.66 -9.73
C ASN A 258 -30.91 3.00 -11.03
N GLY A 259 -29.82 2.29 -11.33
CA GLY A 259 -29.06 2.41 -12.58
C GLY A 259 -27.98 3.49 -12.59
N THR A 260 -27.66 4.10 -11.45
CA THR A 260 -26.52 5.02 -11.33
C THR A 260 -25.22 4.21 -11.43
N GLU A 261 -24.23 4.70 -12.18
CA GLU A 261 -22.95 4.01 -12.38
C GLU A 261 -21.77 4.81 -11.83
N ARG A 262 -20.73 4.11 -11.39
CA ARG A 262 -19.45 4.68 -10.97
C ARG A 262 -18.30 3.78 -11.40
N GLU A 263 -17.29 4.38 -12.03
CA GLU A 263 -16.01 3.71 -12.29
C GLU A 263 -15.02 4.03 -11.16
N THR A 264 -14.27 3.03 -10.72
CA THR A 264 -13.19 3.15 -9.74
C THR A 264 -11.94 2.53 -10.33
N ILE A 265 -10.82 3.24 -10.25
CA ILE A 265 -9.52 2.82 -10.77
C ILE A 265 -8.49 3.01 -9.67
N THR A 266 -7.60 2.04 -9.49
CA THR A 266 -6.43 2.15 -8.61
C THR A 266 -5.23 1.50 -9.28
N PHE A 267 -4.04 1.91 -8.83
CA PHE A 267 -2.79 1.28 -9.23
C PHE A 267 -2.09 0.73 -7.98
N VAL A 268 -1.70 -0.52 -8.04
CA VAL A 268 -1.02 -1.24 -6.96
C VAL A 268 0.38 -1.58 -7.42
N SER A 269 1.39 -1.16 -6.65
CA SER A 269 2.74 -1.69 -6.79
C SER A 269 2.87 -2.93 -5.90
N LEU A 270 3.39 -4.03 -6.44
CA LEU A 270 3.40 -5.34 -5.78
C LEU A 270 4.57 -5.50 -4.82
N ARG A 271 4.30 -6.02 -3.61
CA ARG A 271 5.25 -6.14 -2.47
C ARG A 271 6.58 -6.83 -2.74
N ASN A 272 6.75 -7.50 -3.87
CA ASN A 272 8.01 -8.17 -4.16
C ASN A 272 8.21 -8.55 -5.61
N ALA A 273 7.73 -7.74 -6.55
CA ALA A 273 8.15 -7.92 -7.93
C ALA A 273 9.64 -7.60 -8.06
N PRO A 274 10.48 -8.63 -8.00
CA PRO A 274 11.86 -8.74 -7.49
C PRO A 274 12.53 -7.61 -6.67
N MET A 275 11.85 -6.53 -6.28
CA MET A 275 12.44 -5.29 -5.79
C MET A 275 11.44 -4.50 -4.95
N HIS A 276 11.81 -4.15 -3.71
CA HIS A 276 10.89 -3.53 -2.77
C HIS A 276 11.49 -2.46 -1.84
N SER A 277 11.99 -1.39 -2.45
CA SER A 277 11.47 -0.02 -2.27
C SER A 277 11.71 0.69 -3.60
N GLY A 278 11.72 2.02 -3.71
CA GLY A 278 12.32 2.69 -4.87
C GLY A 278 13.81 2.33 -4.99
N ILE A 279 14.10 1.13 -5.46
CA ILE A 279 15.39 0.63 -5.88
C ILE A 279 15.54 1.16 -7.29
N VAL A 280 16.18 2.31 -7.41
CA VAL A 280 16.50 2.92 -8.69
C VAL A 280 17.74 2.19 -9.21
N PRO A 281 17.65 1.34 -10.25
CA PRO A 281 18.86 0.84 -10.90
C PRO A 281 19.62 2.03 -11.47
N VAL A 282 20.91 2.10 -11.18
CA VAL A 282 21.73 3.24 -11.56
C VAL A 282 22.75 2.87 -12.64
N LYS A 283 23.13 3.88 -13.41
CA LYS A 283 24.22 3.81 -14.39
C LYS A 283 25.04 5.10 -14.32
N GLU A 284 26.28 5.05 -14.79
CA GLU A 284 27.13 6.23 -14.89
C GLU A 284 26.43 7.38 -15.65
N GLY A 285 26.54 8.60 -15.10
CA GLY A 285 25.90 9.82 -15.59
C GLY A 285 24.42 9.97 -15.25
N MET A 286 23.79 9.00 -14.59
CA MET A 286 22.37 9.09 -14.21
C MET A 286 22.17 10.13 -13.11
N ARG A 287 21.12 10.95 -13.26
CA ARG A 287 20.70 11.97 -12.30
C ARG A 287 19.22 11.82 -11.99
N PHE A 288 18.86 11.83 -10.71
CA PHE A 288 17.46 11.75 -10.28
C PHE A 288 17.24 12.52 -8.99
N ALA A 289 16.00 12.98 -8.82
CA ALA A 289 15.60 13.66 -7.61
C ALA A 289 15.45 12.65 -6.47
N ILE A 290 15.91 13.04 -5.28
CA ILE A 290 15.66 12.31 -4.03
C ILE A 290 15.07 13.28 -3.01
N PRO A 291 14.32 12.80 -1.99
CA PRO A 291 13.83 13.66 -0.93
C PRO A 291 14.99 14.33 -0.20
N ASP A 292 14.69 15.37 0.59
CA ASP A 292 15.72 16.04 1.37
C ASP A 292 16.24 15.17 2.53
N SER A 293 17.38 15.51 3.12
CA SER A 293 17.98 14.71 4.20
C SER A 293 17.08 14.59 5.44
N LYS A 294 16.08 15.45 5.65
CA LYS A 294 15.16 15.37 6.80
C LYS A 294 13.98 14.45 6.52
N GLU A 295 13.62 14.34 5.26
CA GLU A 295 12.54 13.53 4.72
C GLU A 295 12.99 12.14 4.29
N ILE A 296 14.27 11.76 4.41
CA ILE A 296 14.71 10.40 4.09
C ILE A 296 14.77 9.55 5.37
N ARG A 297 14.16 8.36 5.32
CA ARG A 297 14.15 7.34 6.39
C ARG A 297 15.04 6.14 6.09
N ALA A 298 15.36 5.90 4.82
CA ALA A 298 16.39 4.94 4.42
C ALA A 298 17.03 5.33 3.09
N LEU A 299 18.35 5.19 3.00
CA LEU A 299 19.13 5.39 1.80
C LEU A 299 20.22 4.31 1.76
N SER A 300 20.22 3.44 0.76
CA SER A 300 21.26 2.41 0.63
C SER A 300 21.68 2.16 -0.81
N LEU A 301 22.93 1.78 -0.98
CA LEU A 301 23.47 1.24 -2.22
C LEU A 301 23.36 -0.27 -2.16
N CYS A 302 22.65 -0.89 -3.10
CA CYS A 302 22.37 -2.32 -3.12
C CYS A 302 22.46 -2.90 -4.54
N ASN A 303 22.16 -4.20 -4.66
CA ASN A 303 22.11 -4.92 -5.94
C ASN A 303 23.38 -4.77 -6.79
N LEU A 304 24.53 -4.88 -6.12
CA LEU A 304 25.85 -4.73 -6.71
C LEU A 304 26.24 -5.99 -7.50
N SER A 305 26.58 -5.84 -8.77
CA SER A 305 26.93 -6.95 -9.65
C SER A 305 28.06 -6.59 -10.62
N GLY A 306 28.70 -7.61 -11.21
CA GLY A 306 29.80 -7.41 -12.15
C GLY A 306 31.02 -6.69 -11.54
N ILE A 307 31.32 -6.97 -10.28
CA ILE A 307 32.47 -6.39 -9.54
C ILE A 307 33.75 -7.13 -9.91
N ASP A 308 34.84 -6.39 -10.11
CA ASP A 308 36.22 -6.82 -10.24
C ASP A 308 37.17 -6.08 -9.26
N ASN A 309 38.45 -6.48 -9.29
CA ASN A 309 39.47 -5.89 -8.41
C ASN A 309 39.79 -4.45 -8.81
N GLY A 310 39.49 -3.50 -7.91
CA GLY A 310 39.80 -2.09 -8.10
C GLY A 310 38.64 -1.26 -8.64
N ASP A 311 37.48 -1.88 -8.87
CA ASP A 311 36.28 -1.19 -9.33
C ASP A 311 35.77 -0.20 -8.27
N SER A 312 35.05 0.82 -8.74
CA SER A 312 34.45 1.82 -7.87
C SER A 312 33.11 2.34 -8.39
N ILE A 313 32.30 2.83 -7.47
CA ILE A 313 31.14 3.68 -7.75
C ILE A 313 31.30 4.99 -7.01
N ILE A 314 30.95 6.09 -7.67
CA ILE A 314 31.00 7.44 -7.12
C ILE A 314 29.59 8.04 -7.22
N LEU A 315 29.05 8.42 -6.07
CA LEU A 315 27.75 9.07 -5.93
C LEU A 315 27.96 10.50 -5.47
N GLU A 316 27.22 11.43 -6.05
CA GLU A 316 27.26 12.85 -5.70
C GLU A 316 25.85 13.40 -5.49
N ALA A 317 25.57 13.94 -4.31
CA ALA A 317 24.30 14.58 -4.00
C ALA A 317 24.47 16.10 -3.96
N ARG A 318 23.58 16.81 -4.66
CA ARG A 318 23.59 18.27 -4.79
C ARG A 318 22.23 18.84 -4.40
N SER A 319 22.22 19.96 -3.67
CA SER A 319 21.01 20.76 -3.43
C SER A 319 21.15 22.13 -4.10
N GLU A 320 20.04 22.68 -4.61
CA GLU A 320 20.01 23.96 -5.33
C GLU A 320 20.59 25.14 -4.52
N HIS A 321 20.60 25.06 -3.18
CA HIS A 321 20.95 26.18 -2.30
C HIS A 321 22.08 25.85 -1.31
N SER A 322 22.72 24.68 -1.43
CA SER A 322 23.66 24.19 -0.42
C SER A 322 24.83 23.38 -0.98
N ARG A 323 25.59 22.77 -0.08
CA ARG A 323 26.92 22.16 -0.30
C ARG A 323 26.77 20.78 -0.96
N THR A 324 27.86 20.26 -1.53
CA THR A 324 27.88 18.97 -2.25
C THR A 324 28.41 17.85 -1.37
N TRP A 325 27.67 16.74 -1.29
CA TRP A 325 28.11 15.50 -0.65
C TRP A 325 28.57 14.51 -1.72
N ARG A 326 29.76 13.92 -1.56
CA ARG A 326 30.28 12.91 -2.49
C ARG A 326 30.75 11.67 -1.74
N LEU A 327 30.31 10.51 -2.22
CA LEU A 327 30.70 9.21 -1.69
C LEU A 327 31.40 8.40 -2.78
N LYS A 328 32.59 7.92 -2.46
CA LYS A 328 33.33 6.95 -3.28
C LYS A 328 33.36 5.60 -2.57
N VAL A 329 32.82 4.57 -3.21
CA VAL A 329 32.88 3.18 -2.72
C VAL A 329 33.81 2.39 -3.63
N GLN A 330 34.74 1.64 -3.03
CA GLN A 330 35.71 0.80 -3.73
C GLN A 330 35.42 -0.68 -3.46
N PHE A 331 35.52 -1.48 -4.51
CA PHE A 331 35.25 -2.91 -4.48
C PHE A 331 36.50 -3.73 -4.78
N SER A 332 36.48 -4.99 -4.33
CA SER A 332 37.47 -5.98 -4.71
C SER A 332 36.89 -7.38 -4.64
N LYS A 333 37.67 -8.39 -5.02
CA LYS A 333 37.37 -9.81 -4.85
C LYS A 333 38.30 -10.43 -3.83
N LEU A 334 37.75 -11.21 -2.90
CA LEU A 334 38.54 -12.00 -1.96
C LEU A 334 39.34 -13.08 -2.72
N SER A 335 40.67 -13.07 -2.54
CA SER A 335 41.63 -13.88 -3.29
C SER A 335 41.41 -15.39 -3.16
N SER A 336 40.73 -15.86 -2.11
CA SER A 336 40.51 -17.27 -1.82
C SER A 336 39.18 -17.82 -2.37
N ALA A 337 38.22 -16.96 -2.73
CA ALA A 337 36.86 -17.39 -3.07
C ALA A 337 36.23 -16.64 -4.26
N GLY A 338 36.88 -15.61 -4.81
CA GLY A 338 36.33 -14.79 -5.90
C GLY A 338 35.10 -13.98 -5.51
N LYS A 339 34.70 -14.00 -4.23
CA LYS A 339 33.52 -13.29 -3.72
C LYS A 339 33.75 -11.77 -3.72
N PRO A 340 32.81 -10.98 -4.28
CA PRO A 340 32.92 -9.53 -4.30
C PRO A 340 32.70 -8.93 -2.91
N ILE A 341 33.49 -7.92 -2.57
CA ILE A 341 33.43 -7.19 -1.30
C ILE A 341 33.46 -5.68 -1.52
N ILE A 342 32.86 -4.95 -0.58
CA ILE A 342 33.08 -3.52 -0.39
C ILE A 342 34.37 -3.37 0.42
N GLU A 343 35.46 -3.05 -0.26
CA GLU A 343 36.80 -2.93 0.35
C GLU A 343 36.89 -1.67 1.21
N SER A 344 36.40 -0.54 0.70
CA SER A 344 36.44 0.74 1.39
C SER A 344 35.41 1.72 0.87
N TYR A 345 35.11 2.74 1.66
CA TYR A 345 34.36 3.89 1.21
C TYR A 345 34.94 5.19 1.79
N THR A 346 34.77 6.29 1.06
CA THR A 346 35.28 7.62 1.41
C THR A 346 34.20 8.66 1.19
N VAL A 347 33.93 9.46 2.22
CA VAL A 347 33.01 10.59 2.17
C VAL A 347 33.83 11.86 2.01
N GLU A 348 33.47 12.68 1.03
CA GLU A 348 34.09 13.97 0.74
C GLU A 348 33.07 15.09 0.86
N TYR A 349 33.50 16.17 1.50
CA TYR A 349 32.68 17.35 1.71
C TYR A 349 33.50 18.63 1.96
N PRO A 350 33.32 19.68 1.11
CA PRO A 350 32.79 19.58 -0.25
C PRO A 350 33.63 18.59 -1.09
N SER A 351 33.16 18.25 -2.30
CA SER A 351 33.89 17.36 -3.22
C SER A 351 35.38 17.70 -3.31
N GLY A 352 36.26 16.71 -3.12
CA GLY A 352 37.72 16.88 -3.04
C GLY A 352 38.29 17.06 -1.63
N ASN A 353 37.47 17.36 -0.62
CA ASN A 353 37.90 17.44 0.78
C ASN A 353 37.43 16.20 1.55
N LYS A 354 38.35 15.26 1.78
CA LYS A 354 38.05 14.04 2.52
C LYS A 354 37.72 14.34 3.98
N VAL A 355 36.52 13.95 4.41
CA VAL A 355 36.05 14.11 5.80
C VAL A 355 35.98 12.80 6.55
N PHE A 356 35.72 11.68 5.85
CA PHE A 356 35.66 10.35 6.46
C PHE A 356 36.09 9.26 5.48
N SER A 357 36.64 8.17 6.01
CA SER A 357 36.83 6.94 5.25
C SER A 357 36.90 5.74 6.16
N GLU A 358 36.39 4.62 5.68
CA GLU A 358 36.45 3.36 6.39
C GLU A 358 36.77 2.20 5.44
N ARG A 359 37.30 1.12 5.99
CA ARG A 359 37.64 -0.12 5.28
C ARG A 359 36.87 -1.30 5.90
N PRO A 360 35.56 -1.38 5.68
CA PRO A 360 34.72 -2.36 6.36
C PRO A 360 34.99 -3.80 5.88
N ARG A 361 35.43 -3.98 4.62
CA ARG A 361 35.71 -5.29 4.00
C ARG A 361 34.54 -6.27 4.15
N ILE A 362 33.34 -5.78 3.85
CA ILE A 362 32.09 -6.54 3.95
C ILE A 362 31.72 -7.16 2.58
N PRO A 363 31.06 -8.33 2.55
CA PRO A 363 30.48 -8.87 1.32
C PRO A 363 29.59 -7.86 0.60
N ALA A 364 29.74 -7.75 -0.73
CA ALA A 364 29.00 -6.78 -1.53
C ALA A 364 27.47 -7.05 -1.56
N GLU A 365 27.05 -8.28 -1.26
CA GLU A 365 25.64 -8.68 -1.14
C GLU A 365 24.88 -7.94 -0.04
N PHE A 366 25.58 -7.43 0.99
CA PHE A 366 24.96 -6.63 2.05
C PHE A 366 24.69 -5.18 1.67
N GLY A 367 25.24 -4.72 0.54
CA GLY A 367 25.17 -3.32 0.14
C GLY A 367 25.85 -2.37 1.15
N LEU A 368 25.53 -1.09 1.04
CA LEU A 368 26.04 -0.04 1.93
C LEU A 368 24.89 0.86 2.38
N ASN A 369 24.70 0.99 3.69
CA ASN A 369 23.77 1.97 4.25
C ASN A 369 24.38 3.37 4.11
N LEU A 370 23.77 4.21 3.30
CA LEU A 370 24.24 5.57 3.03
C LEU A 370 23.69 6.58 4.02
N LEU A 371 22.66 6.24 4.79
CA LEU A 371 22.25 7.05 5.94
C LEU A 371 23.30 6.97 7.02
N ASN A 372 23.89 5.82 7.35
CA ASN A 372 24.80 5.73 8.50
C ASN A 372 26.20 5.26 8.08
N LEU A 373 27.07 6.23 7.76
CA LEU A 373 28.44 5.97 7.31
C LEU A 373 29.45 6.25 8.44
N GLY A 374 29.59 5.29 9.37
CA GLY A 374 30.68 5.26 10.35
C GLY A 374 30.26 4.71 11.72
N PRO A 375 31.22 4.44 12.62
CA PRO A 375 30.92 3.97 13.96
C PRO A 375 30.14 5.05 14.72
N ASN A 376 28.87 4.76 14.98
CA ASN A 376 27.87 5.60 15.68
C ASN A 376 27.12 6.67 14.85
N GLY A 377 27.00 6.59 13.51
CA GLY A 377 26.16 7.56 12.77
C GLY A 377 26.78 8.94 12.59
N ARG A 378 28.11 9.05 12.72
CA ARG A 378 28.81 10.35 12.69
C ARG A 378 28.77 11.09 11.35
N TYR A 379 28.52 10.38 10.25
CA TYR A 379 28.40 10.98 8.92
C TYR A 379 27.08 10.50 8.34
N ASP A 380 26.00 11.07 8.90
CA ASP A 380 24.64 10.73 8.54
C ASP A 380 24.15 11.54 7.33
N TYR A 381 23.38 10.89 6.47
CA TYR A 381 22.55 11.54 5.45
C TYR A 381 21.14 11.86 6.01
N GLY A 382 21.04 12.22 7.30
CA GLY A 382 19.79 12.65 7.92
C GLY A 382 19.68 12.41 9.43
N PHE A 383 19.24 13.45 10.14
CA PHE A 383 18.62 13.41 11.48
C PHE A 383 19.46 12.83 12.63
N ASN A 384 20.29 13.69 13.26
CA ASN A 384 20.40 13.92 14.71
C ASN A 384 21.38 15.08 14.98
N ASP A 385 21.10 15.96 15.96
CA ASP A 385 21.99 17.05 16.46
C ASP A 385 23.37 16.53 16.95
N ILE A 386 24.18 15.99 16.05
CA ILE A 386 25.51 15.43 16.27
C ILE A 386 26.46 16.34 15.50
N ASP A 387 27.51 16.82 16.18
CA ASP A 387 28.57 17.59 15.56
C ASP A 387 29.18 16.82 14.36
N GLY A 388 28.93 17.29 13.13
CA GLY A 388 29.44 16.69 11.89
C GLY A 388 28.44 16.46 10.75
N GLU A 389 27.15 16.74 10.95
CA GLU A 389 26.10 16.50 9.94
C GLU A 389 26.30 17.24 8.60
N ILE A 390 26.02 16.53 7.50
CA ILE A 390 25.94 17.10 6.15
C ILE A 390 24.46 17.10 5.73
N LEU A 391 23.74 18.16 6.10
CA LEU A 391 22.33 18.31 5.74
C LEU A 391 22.18 18.88 4.32
N LEU A 392 21.53 18.13 3.43
CA LEU A 392 21.08 18.61 2.12
C LEU A 392 19.59 18.91 2.19
N THR A 393 19.23 20.19 2.08
CA THR A 393 17.85 20.68 2.21
C THR A 393 17.32 21.23 0.89
N GLY A 394 16.00 21.18 0.71
CA GLY A 394 15.33 21.64 -0.51
C GLY A 394 15.34 20.61 -1.63
N LYS A 395 15.39 21.04 -2.89
CA LYS A 395 15.45 20.11 -4.03
C LYS A 395 16.83 19.46 -4.11
N VAL A 396 16.89 18.16 -3.79
CA VAL A 396 18.13 17.37 -3.83
C VAL A 396 18.15 16.48 -5.08
N THR A 397 19.28 16.49 -5.78
CA THR A 397 19.54 15.60 -6.92
C THR A 397 20.72 14.70 -6.58
N LEU A 398 20.55 13.39 -6.78
CA LEU A 398 21.62 12.41 -6.71
C LEU A 398 22.12 12.10 -8.12
N GLU A 399 23.43 12.14 -8.30
CA GLU A 399 24.15 11.87 -9.54
C GLU A 399 25.11 10.69 -9.34
N VAL A 400 25.14 9.76 -10.30
CA VAL A 400 26.16 8.69 -10.35
C VAL A 400 27.29 9.17 -11.25
N ASP A 401 28.30 9.78 -10.65
CA ASP A 401 29.43 10.40 -11.37
C ASP A 401 30.34 9.36 -12.04
N LYS A 402 30.50 8.18 -11.42
CA LYS A 402 31.30 7.07 -11.98
C LYS A 402 30.73 5.72 -11.57
N MET A 403 30.78 4.73 -12.46
CA MET A 403 30.42 3.34 -12.13
C MET A 403 31.23 2.33 -12.96
N ASP A 404 32.22 1.68 -12.34
CA ASP A 404 33.06 0.66 -13.01
C ASP A 404 32.43 -0.75 -13.02
N ILE A 405 31.42 -0.98 -12.17
CA ILE A 405 30.81 -2.29 -11.93
C ILE A 405 29.64 -2.55 -12.91
N GLY A 406 29.34 -3.82 -13.15
CA GLY A 406 28.29 -4.25 -14.09
C GLY A 406 26.87 -3.81 -13.74
N GLY A 407 26.55 -3.62 -12.45
CA GLY A 407 25.22 -3.19 -12.01
C GLY A 407 25.17 -2.74 -10.56
N ALA A 408 24.27 -1.79 -10.26
CA ALA A 408 24.02 -1.27 -8.92
C ALA A 408 22.63 -0.64 -8.87
N ALA A 409 22.09 -0.51 -7.67
CA ALA A 409 20.87 0.25 -7.44
C ALA A 409 20.93 1.07 -6.16
N ILE A 410 20.16 2.16 -6.13
CA ILE A 410 19.99 3.00 -4.95
C ILE A 410 18.58 2.81 -4.43
N PHE A 411 18.49 2.36 -3.19
CA PHE A 411 17.25 2.28 -2.42
C PHE A 411 17.01 3.62 -1.72
N VAL A 412 15.87 4.25 -1.94
CA VAL A 412 15.47 5.48 -1.23
C VAL A 412 14.08 5.30 -0.62
N ARG A 413 13.95 5.60 0.67
CA ARG A 413 12.67 5.64 1.38
C ARG A 413 12.50 7.02 2.04
N PRO A 414 11.41 7.75 1.76
CA PRO A 414 11.03 8.93 2.52
C PRO A 414 10.54 8.62 3.95
#